data_AF-A0A2N5A251-F1
#
_entry.id   AF-A0A2N5A251-F1
#
_cell.length_a   1.000
_cell.length_b   1.000
_cell.length_c   1.000
_cell.angle_alpha   90.00
_cell.angle_beta   90.00
_cell.angle_gamma   90.00
#
_symmetry.space_group_name_H-M   'P 1'
#
loop_
_entity.id
_entity.type
_entity.pdbx_description
1 polymer ?
#
loop_
_entity_poly.entity_id
_entity_poly.type
_entity_poly.pdbx_seq_one_letter_code
_entity_poly.pdbx_strand_id
1 'polypeptide(L)'
;METLTVQAFLNAEWQDIALIKFPGSEQGDWFTTQIDYLTDYAIDFLERDDFHAVSLNHPVSLYFEDHGNPGWLRFIDDIIPGGASRRYWVNFLDISELPQGQQNFILLKFGTMSPVGNLRIKDSVPDWDSLASSK
;
A
#
# COMPACT_ATOMS: atom_id res chain seq x y z
N MET A 1 -10.09 -12.53 1.08
CA MET A 1 -9.08 -11.68 1.74
C MET A 1 -8.63 -10.67 0.73
N GLU A 2 -8.71 -9.37 1.05
CA GLU A 2 -8.23 -8.31 0.16
C GLU A 2 -6.70 -8.16 0.24
N THR A 3 -6.09 -7.74 -0.87
CA THR A 3 -4.64 -7.56 -0.98
C THR A 3 -4.34 -6.43 -1.96
N LEU A 4 -3.29 -5.67 -1.69
CA LEU A 4 -2.80 -4.57 -2.54
C LEU A 4 -1.31 -4.74 -2.80
N THR A 5 -0.87 -4.46 -4.03
CA THR A 5 0.54 -4.58 -4.43
C THR A 5 1.28 -3.28 -4.14
N VAL A 6 2.34 -3.37 -3.34
CA VAL A 6 3.26 -2.26 -3.08
C VAL A 6 4.34 -2.26 -4.14
N GLN A 7 4.55 -1.11 -4.75
CA GLN A 7 5.70 -0.86 -5.61
C GLN A 7 6.68 0.11 -4.96
N ALA A 8 7.97 -0.13 -5.20
CA ALA A 8 9.01 0.85 -4.93
C ALA A 8 9.61 1.39 -6.23
N PHE A 9 10.00 2.66 -6.22
CA PHE A 9 10.71 3.30 -7.32
C PHE A 9 12.21 3.05 -7.16
N LEU A 10 12.72 2.08 -7.91
CA LEU A 10 14.08 1.57 -7.83
C LEU A 10 14.69 1.54 -9.23
N ASN A 11 15.93 1.98 -9.37
CA ASN A 11 16.63 2.01 -10.67
C ASN A 11 15.84 2.71 -11.79
N ALA A 12 15.19 3.82 -11.44
CA ALA A 12 14.33 4.61 -12.34
C ALA A 12 13.06 3.88 -12.85
N GLU A 13 12.66 2.78 -12.20
CA GLU A 13 11.48 2.00 -12.56
C GLU A 13 10.62 1.67 -11.34
N TRP A 14 9.32 1.49 -11.55
CA TRP A 14 8.42 1.00 -10.51
C TRP A 14 8.45 -0.52 -10.50
N GLN A 15 8.87 -1.10 -9.37
CA GLN A 15 9.03 -2.53 -9.20
C GLN A 15 8.06 -3.03 -8.13
N ASP A 16 7.39 -4.16 -8.37
CA ASP A 16 6.58 -4.82 -7.35
C ASP A 16 7.51 -5.38 -6.28
N ILE A 17 7.32 -4.99 -5.01
CA ILE A 17 8.22 -5.39 -3.92
C ILE A 17 7.51 -6.23 -2.86
N ALA A 18 6.22 -6.00 -2.63
CA ALA A 18 5.48 -6.61 -1.53
C ALA A 18 3.96 -6.55 -1.73
N LEU A 19 3.24 -7.26 -0.87
CA LEU A 19 1.79 -7.30 -0.80
C LEU A 19 1.33 -6.84 0.59
N ILE A 20 0.51 -5.80 0.66
CA ILE A 20 -0.25 -5.49 1.88
C ILE A 20 -1.50 -6.36 1.87
N LYS A 21 -1.67 -7.17 2.91
CA LYS A 21 -2.83 -8.05 3.09
C LYS A 21 -3.74 -7.53 4.19
N PHE A 22 -5.04 -7.72 4.01
CA PHE A 22 -6.08 -7.39 4.98
C PHE A 22 -6.79 -8.69 5.39
N PRO A 23 -6.18 -9.50 6.29
CA PRO A 23 -6.67 -10.86 6.61
C PRO A 23 -8.10 -10.88 7.16
N GLY A 24 -8.53 -9.83 7.87
CA GLY A 24 -9.87 -9.71 8.45
C GLY A 24 -10.93 -9.10 7.52
N SER A 25 -10.59 -8.77 6.27
CA SER A 25 -11.45 -7.96 5.39
C SER A 25 -12.82 -8.58 5.14
N GLU A 26 -12.89 -9.91 5.05
CA GLU A 26 -14.15 -10.65 4.84
C GLU A 26 -15.08 -10.62 6.06
N GLN A 27 -14.52 -10.36 7.24
CA GLN A 27 -15.25 -10.23 8.50
C GLN A 27 -15.48 -8.75 8.88
N GLY A 28 -15.09 -7.81 7.99
CA GLY A 28 -15.21 -6.38 8.22
C GLY A 28 -14.12 -5.77 9.11
N ASP A 29 -13.08 -6.54 9.46
CA ASP A 29 -11.88 -6.00 10.11
C ASP A 29 -10.89 -5.50 9.04
N TRP A 30 -10.79 -4.19 8.96
CA TRP A 30 -9.89 -3.46 8.06
C TRP A 30 -8.68 -2.86 8.78
N PHE A 31 -8.52 -3.14 10.08
CA PHE A 31 -7.44 -2.61 10.90
C PHE A 31 -6.26 -3.57 10.97
N THR A 32 -6.52 -4.88 10.91
CA THR A 32 -5.45 -5.89 10.85
C THR A 32 -4.83 -5.90 9.46
N THR A 33 -3.54 -5.65 9.40
CA THR A 33 -2.75 -5.64 8.16
C THR A 33 -1.49 -6.49 8.30
N GLN A 34 -1.02 -7.04 7.18
CA GLN A 34 0.22 -7.78 7.08
C GLN A 34 0.99 -7.30 5.84
N ILE A 35 2.31 -7.42 5.86
CA ILE A 35 3.17 -7.09 4.72
C ILE A 35 4.04 -8.28 4.37
N ASP A 36 3.84 -8.81 3.18
CA ASP A 36 4.64 -9.91 2.66
C ASP A 36 5.44 -9.41 1.46
N TYR A 37 6.77 -9.35 1.60
CA TYR A 37 7.64 -9.11 0.45
C TYR A 37 7.49 -10.24 -0.57
N LEU A 38 7.58 -9.91 -1.86
CA LEU A 38 7.59 -10.94 -2.91
C LEU A 38 8.81 -11.82 -2.71
N THR A 39 8.65 -13.14 -2.83
CA THR A 39 9.71 -14.11 -2.49
C THR A 39 11.02 -13.83 -3.22
N ASP A 40 10.96 -13.61 -4.53
CA ASP A 40 12.16 -13.32 -5.34
C ASP A 40 12.84 -12.03 -4.88
N TYR A 41 12.05 -10.98 -4.61
CA TYR A 41 12.56 -9.71 -4.09
C TYR A 41 13.18 -9.85 -2.69
N ALA A 42 12.54 -10.62 -1.80
CA ALA A 42 13.02 -10.86 -0.45
C ALA A 42 14.33 -11.65 -0.43
N ILE A 43 14.55 -12.56 -1.39
CA ILE A 43 15.82 -13.28 -1.54
C ILE A 43 16.95 -12.32 -1.93
N ASP A 44 16.69 -11.40 -2.85
CA ASP A 44 17.71 -10.47 -3.36
C ASP A 44 18.10 -9.39 -2.34
N PHE A 45 17.15 -8.97 -1.48
CA PHE A 45 17.31 -7.84 -0.58
C PHE A 45 17.11 -8.18 0.90
N LEU A 46 17.26 -9.44 1.29
CA LEU A 46 17.05 -9.91 2.66
C LEU A 46 17.75 -9.02 3.71
N GLU A 47 17.05 -8.71 4.80
CA GLU A 47 17.49 -7.87 5.94
C GLU A 47 17.76 -6.39 5.61
N ARG A 48 17.47 -5.92 4.39
CA ARG A 48 17.55 -4.49 4.07
C ARG A 48 16.45 -3.71 4.79
N ASP A 49 16.84 -2.60 5.41
CA ASP A 49 15.96 -1.63 6.08
C ASP A 49 16.00 -0.25 5.40
N ASP A 50 16.66 -0.15 4.23
CA ASP A 50 16.83 1.08 3.46
C ASP A 50 15.69 1.28 2.44
N PHE A 51 15.97 1.95 1.32
CA PHE A 51 14.99 2.24 0.27
C PHE A 51 14.41 0.99 -0.42
N HIS A 52 14.94 -0.21 -0.15
CA HIS A 52 14.34 -1.49 -0.57
C HIS A 52 13.16 -1.93 0.32
N ALA A 53 13.09 -1.43 1.55
CA ALA A 53 12.05 -1.78 2.51
C ALA A 53 10.86 -0.82 2.43
N VAL A 54 9.68 -1.28 2.87
CA VAL A 54 8.50 -0.43 3.04
C VAL A 54 8.65 0.54 4.22
N SER A 55 9.52 0.22 5.18
CA SER A 55 9.79 1.01 6.39
C SER A 55 11.00 0.46 7.13
N LEU A 56 11.67 1.33 7.90
CA LEU A 56 12.69 0.92 8.88
C LEU A 56 12.16 -0.10 9.92
N ASN A 57 10.87 -0.03 10.26
CA ASN A 57 10.25 -0.95 11.22
C ASN A 57 9.83 -2.28 10.58
N HIS A 58 9.89 -2.38 9.26
CA HIS A 58 9.50 -3.57 8.50
C HIS A 58 10.55 -3.83 7.41
N PRO A 59 11.78 -4.22 7.80
CA PRO A 59 12.84 -4.57 6.86
C PRO A 59 12.41 -5.71 5.93
N VAL A 60 13.09 -5.84 4.80
CA VAL A 60 12.87 -6.92 3.84
C VAL A 60 13.08 -8.27 4.53
N SER A 61 12.04 -9.09 4.55
CA SER A 61 12.01 -10.39 5.22
C SER A 61 11.26 -11.41 4.38
N LEU A 62 11.61 -12.70 4.54
CA LEU A 62 10.91 -13.82 3.91
C LEU A 62 9.53 -14.11 4.53
N TYR A 63 9.30 -13.63 5.75
CA TYR A 63 8.04 -13.81 6.46
C TYR A 63 7.72 -12.56 7.29
N PHE A 64 6.44 -12.25 7.39
CA PHE A 64 5.95 -11.20 8.25
C PHE A 64 5.94 -11.66 9.71
N GLU A 65 6.56 -10.88 10.60
CA GLU A 65 6.42 -11.02 12.05
C GLU A 65 5.71 -9.79 12.62
N ASP A 66 4.60 -10.00 13.33
CA ASP A 66 3.87 -8.95 14.04
C ASP A 66 4.28 -8.85 15.52
N HIS A 67 5.25 -9.64 15.95
CA HIS A 67 5.69 -9.81 17.34
C HIS A 67 4.54 -10.04 18.34
N GLY A 68 3.45 -10.68 17.89
CA GLY A 68 2.25 -10.94 18.69
C GLY A 68 1.30 -9.76 18.83
N ASN A 69 1.52 -8.67 18.06
CA ASN A 69 0.70 -7.46 18.07
C ASN A 69 0.13 -7.19 16.65
N PRO A 70 -0.87 -7.97 16.20
CA PRO A 70 -1.50 -7.73 14.91
C PRO A 70 -2.19 -6.36 14.89
N GLY A 71 -2.17 -5.69 13.75
CA GLY A 71 -2.82 -4.39 13.60
C GLY A 71 -2.40 -3.62 12.36
N TRP A 72 -2.54 -2.31 12.45
CA TRP A 72 -2.29 -1.38 11.35
C TRP A 72 -0.79 -1.10 11.19
N LEU A 73 -0.26 -1.36 10.00
CA LEU A 73 1.13 -1.05 9.64
C LEU A 73 1.29 0.47 9.47
N ARG A 74 2.12 1.06 10.32
CA ARG A 74 2.21 2.53 10.45
C ARG A 74 2.74 3.25 9.22
N PHE A 75 3.58 2.60 8.41
CA PHE A 75 4.08 3.21 7.16
C PHE A 75 2.95 3.50 6.17
N ILE A 76 1.80 2.82 6.30
CA ILE A 76 0.63 3.07 5.45
C ILE A 76 0.12 4.51 5.65
N ASP A 77 0.24 5.06 6.86
CA ASP A 77 -0.15 6.43 7.18
C ASP A 77 0.68 7.47 6.40
N ASP A 78 1.89 7.11 5.94
CA ASP A 78 2.78 7.99 5.17
C ASP A 78 2.41 8.07 3.68
N ILE A 79 1.73 7.05 3.14
CA ILE A 79 1.38 6.96 1.71
C ILE A 79 -0.11 7.15 1.43
N ILE A 80 -0.97 6.98 2.42
CA ILE A 80 -2.41 7.18 2.25
C ILE A 80 -2.74 8.68 2.12
N PRO A 81 -3.69 9.09 1.25
CA PRO A 81 -4.12 10.47 1.17
C PRO A 81 -4.53 11.05 2.53
N GLY A 82 -3.85 12.12 2.95
CA GLY A 82 -4.15 12.88 4.16
C GLY A 82 -4.89 14.21 3.89
N GLY A 83 -5.42 14.82 4.97
CA GLY A 83 -5.91 16.20 4.95
C GLY A 83 -6.95 16.52 3.86
N ALA A 84 -6.66 17.53 3.03
CA ALA A 84 -7.55 17.95 1.95
C ALA A 84 -7.70 16.89 0.85
N SER A 85 -6.61 16.17 0.53
CA SER A 85 -6.62 15.09 -0.45
C SER A 85 -7.55 13.95 0.02
N ARG A 86 -7.47 13.58 1.30
CA ARG A 86 -8.40 12.61 1.91
C ARG A 86 -9.85 13.01 1.71
N ARG A 87 -10.20 14.27 2.06
CA ARG A 87 -11.58 14.77 1.93
C ARG A 87 -12.07 14.74 0.48
N TYR A 88 -11.21 15.11 -0.46
CA TYR A 88 -11.52 15.02 -1.88
C TYR A 88 -11.84 13.58 -2.29
N TRP A 89 -10.94 12.63 -2.00
CA TRP A 89 -11.12 11.24 -2.39
C TRP A 89 -12.30 10.56 -1.71
N VAL A 90 -12.53 10.81 -0.41
CA VAL A 90 -13.68 10.26 0.31
C VAL A 90 -15.00 10.70 -0.32
N ASN A 91 -15.11 11.97 -0.73
CA ASN A 91 -16.31 12.48 -1.40
C ASN A 91 -16.41 11.97 -2.84
N PHE A 92 -15.30 11.95 -3.58
CA PHE A 92 -15.28 11.53 -4.98
C PHE A 92 -15.64 10.05 -5.15
N LEU A 93 -15.20 9.19 -4.22
CA LEU A 93 -15.51 7.76 -4.22
C LEU A 93 -16.83 7.42 -3.52
N ASP A 94 -17.53 8.42 -2.95
CA ASP A 94 -18.78 8.25 -2.21
C ASP A 94 -18.70 7.24 -1.06
N ILE A 95 -17.64 7.36 -0.23
CA ILE A 95 -17.33 6.41 0.86
C ILE A 95 -17.43 7.03 2.26
N SER A 96 -18.05 8.19 2.41
CA SER A 96 -18.13 8.91 3.70
C SER A 96 -18.79 8.07 4.81
N GLU A 97 -19.77 7.26 4.46
CA GLU A 97 -20.55 6.44 5.40
C GLU A 97 -19.86 5.13 5.80
N LEU A 98 -18.75 4.77 5.15
CA LEU A 98 -18.02 3.54 5.47
C LEU A 98 -17.20 3.70 6.75
N PRO A 99 -16.96 2.61 7.51
CA PRO A 99 -16.03 2.63 8.63
C PRO A 99 -14.64 3.11 8.21
N GLN A 100 -13.94 3.82 9.10
CA GLN A 100 -12.64 4.44 8.78
C GLN A 100 -11.62 3.45 8.22
N GLY A 101 -11.53 2.23 8.75
CA GLY A 101 -10.61 1.21 8.23
C GLY A 101 -10.93 0.81 6.78
N GLN A 102 -12.22 0.68 6.45
CA GLN A 102 -12.64 0.37 5.08
C GLN A 102 -12.39 1.55 4.14
N GLN A 103 -12.65 2.78 4.61
CA GLN A 103 -12.24 3.98 3.86
C GLN A 103 -10.75 3.96 3.57
N ASN A 104 -9.91 3.61 4.56
CA ASN A 104 -8.47 3.58 4.38
C ASN A 104 -8.03 2.55 3.33
N PHE A 105 -8.61 1.35 3.35
CA PHE A 105 -8.37 0.36 2.30
C PHE A 105 -8.71 0.90 0.90
N ILE A 106 -9.88 1.50 0.75
CA ILE A 106 -10.33 2.06 -0.54
C ILE A 106 -9.44 3.22 -0.99
N LEU A 107 -9.03 4.09 -0.06
CA LEU A 107 -8.10 5.18 -0.34
C LEU A 107 -6.72 4.68 -0.78
N LEU A 108 -6.22 3.58 -0.22
CA LEU A 108 -4.99 2.96 -0.71
C LEU A 108 -5.17 2.39 -2.12
N LYS A 109 -6.30 1.72 -2.35
CA LYS A 109 -6.62 1.07 -3.61
C LYS A 109 -6.80 2.05 -4.77
N PHE A 110 -7.29 3.28 -4.52
CA PHE A 110 -7.62 4.23 -5.60
C PHE A 110 -6.93 5.58 -5.50
N GLY A 111 -6.41 5.97 -4.33
CA GLY A 111 -5.87 7.30 -4.06
C GLY A 111 -4.34 7.36 -3.91
N THR A 112 -3.63 6.24 -4.01
CA THR A 112 -2.19 6.14 -3.71
C THR A 112 -1.33 5.91 -4.97
N MET A 113 -1.72 6.53 -6.10
CA MET A 113 -1.00 6.37 -7.38
C MET A 113 0.33 7.12 -7.43
N SER A 114 0.44 8.20 -6.64
CA SER A 114 1.62 9.06 -6.55
C SER A 114 1.73 9.70 -5.17
N PRO A 115 1.92 8.91 -4.11
CA PRO A 115 2.19 9.45 -2.78
C PRO A 115 3.60 10.06 -2.74
N VAL A 116 3.90 10.75 -1.65
CA VAL A 116 5.24 11.27 -1.39
C VAL A 116 6.18 10.11 -1.06
N GLY A 117 7.39 10.13 -1.61
CA GLY A 117 8.43 9.13 -1.34
C GLY A 117 8.67 8.20 -2.52
N ASN A 118 9.23 7.01 -2.24
CA ASN A 118 9.58 6.01 -3.24
C ASN A 118 8.57 4.85 -3.31
N LEU A 119 7.51 4.84 -2.52
CA LEU A 119 6.51 3.77 -2.51
C LEU A 119 5.23 4.20 -3.22
N ARG A 120 4.46 3.26 -3.78
CA ARG A 120 3.07 3.48 -4.22
C ARG A 120 2.27 2.19 -4.17
N ILE A 121 0.96 2.29 -4.34
CA ILE A 121 0.09 1.12 -4.52
C ILE A 121 -0.17 0.92 -6.02
N LYS A 122 0.26 -0.21 -6.58
CA LYS A 122 0.10 -0.53 -8.01
C LYS A 122 -1.37 -0.47 -8.44
N ASP A 123 -2.26 -1.02 -7.61
CA ASP A 123 -3.69 -1.14 -7.86
C ASP A 123 -4.38 0.22 -8.07
N SER A 124 -3.77 1.30 -7.58
CA SER A 124 -4.28 2.67 -7.74
C SER A 124 -3.81 3.37 -9.02
N VAL A 125 -2.85 2.77 -9.73
CA VAL A 125 -2.34 3.30 -10.99
C VAL A 125 -3.36 2.93 -12.08
N PRO A 126 -3.96 3.92 -12.77
CA PRO A 126 -4.90 3.63 -13.85
C PRO A 126 -4.18 2.92 -15.00
N ASP A 127 -4.91 2.07 -15.71
CA ASP A 127 -4.44 1.51 -16.97
C ASP A 127 -4.08 2.63 -17.94
N TRP A 128 -3.07 2.37 -18.77
CA TRP A 128 -2.64 3.34 -19.76
C TRP A 128 -3.76 3.57 -20.79
N ASP A 129 -4.24 4.81 -20.86
CA ASP A 129 -5.18 5.25 -21.89
C ASP A 129 -4.43 5.93 -23.04
N SER A 130 -4.46 5.27 -24.20
CA SER A 130 -3.88 5.77 -25.45
C SER A 130 -4.43 7.12 -25.89
N LEU A 131 -5.68 7.44 -25.54
CA LEU A 131 -6.34 8.68 -25.95
C LEU A 131 -5.89 9.86 -25.09
N ALA A 132 -5.61 9.62 -23.81
CA ALA A 132 -5.10 10.64 -22.89
C ALA A 132 -3.68 11.13 -23.22
N SER A 133 -2.89 10.30 -23.92
CA SER A 133 -1.48 10.57 -24.25
C SER A 133 -1.28 11.33 -25.57
N SER A 134 -2.37 11.67 -26.28
CA SER A 134 -2.33 12.28 -27.62
C SER A 134 -2.46 13.81 -27.63
N LYS A 135 -2.33 14.46 -26.46
CA LYS A 135 -2.38 15.93 -26.31
C LYS A 135 -1.00 16.53 -26.09
#